data_AF-A0A7K0BPP3-F1
#
_entry.id   AF-A0A7K0BPP3-F1
#
_cell.length_a   1.000
_cell.length_b   1.000
_cell.length_c   1.000
_cell.angle_alpha   90.00
_cell.angle_beta   90.00
_cell.angle_gamma   90.00
#
_symmetry.space_group_name_H-M   'P 1'
#
loop_
_entity.id
_entity.type
_entity.pdbx_description
1 polymer ?
#
loop_
_entity_poly.entity_id
_entity_poly.type
_entity_poly.pdbx_seq_one_letter_code
_entity_poly.pdbx_strand_id
1 'polypeptide(L)'
;MAQPLTPEAHGEWLPQYDLEGPAEQSRATVFFRVLLAIPHFIVLIFVAIAANLALIAGWFAALFTGRLPQGIADFLTGYLAWSTRLNSYVYLMIDDYPPFSLEAHAYPVRIEVRPGELNRLAVLFRIFLMIPAVIVLNVVASGWAFAGFVIWLVVLVKGRMPQALFEATAAVLRYTTRFGAYGMMLSSAYPKGLFGDEEGSGPRVTSTRPLVLGPPARNLVILFIVLGVLSTIYDNYSRFQG
;
A
#
# COMPACT_ATOMS: atom_id res chain seq x y z
N MET A 1 -25.11 -19.12 2.75
CA MET A 1 -23.76 -19.74 2.79
C MET A 1 -23.00 -19.25 1.57
N ALA A 2 -22.05 -18.34 1.74
CA ALA A 2 -21.24 -17.84 0.64
C ALA A 2 -20.25 -18.93 0.22
N GLN A 3 -20.28 -19.27 -1.07
CA GLN A 3 -19.42 -20.27 -1.66
C GLN A 3 -17.95 -19.80 -1.59
N PRO A 4 -17.00 -20.60 -1.09
CA PRO A 4 -15.60 -20.23 -1.10
C PRO A 4 -15.13 -20.17 -2.56
N LEU A 5 -14.76 -18.98 -3.02
CA LEU A 5 -14.12 -18.80 -4.32
C LEU A 5 -12.74 -19.46 -4.27
N THR A 6 -12.62 -20.66 -4.83
CA THR A 6 -11.35 -21.29 -5.20
C THR A 6 -11.22 -21.23 -6.71
N PRO A 7 -10.00 -21.22 -7.26
CA PRO A 7 -8.83 -20.38 -7.01
C PRO A 7 -8.43 -19.64 -8.32
N GLU A 8 -7.59 -18.61 -8.28
CA GLU A 8 -6.77 -18.38 -9.48
C GLU A 8 -5.86 -19.60 -9.63
N ALA A 9 -6.08 -20.34 -10.70
CA ALA A 9 -5.27 -21.47 -11.13
C ALA A 9 -3.79 -21.07 -11.15
N HIS A 10 -2.96 -21.76 -10.36
CA HIS A 10 -1.49 -21.69 -10.41
C HIS A 10 -0.81 -20.34 -10.09
N GLY A 11 -1.51 -19.36 -9.53
CA GLY A 11 -0.94 -18.05 -9.16
C GLY A 11 -0.64 -17.90 -7.66
N GLU A 12 0.52 -17.33 -7.31
CA GLU A 12 0.83 -16.91 -5.93
C GLU A 12 -0.23 -15.91 -5.42
N TRP A 13 -0.76 -16.13 -4.21
CA TRP A 13 -1.77 -15.25 -3.63
C TRP A 13 -1.18 -13.88 -3.28
N LEU A 14 -1.74 -12.81 -3.85
CA LEU A 14 -1.30 -11.44 -3.61
C LEU A 14 -2.11 -10.80 -2.47
N PRO A 15 -1.44 -10.06 -1.56
CA PRO A 15 -2.10 -9.22 -0.58
C PRO A 15 -3.12 -8.28 -1.24
N GLN A 16 -4.30 -8.22 -0.63
CA GLN A 16 -5.44 -7.46 -1.14
C GLN A 16 -5.67 -6.23 -0.29
N TYR A 17 -5.76 -5.07 -0.94
CA TYR A 17 -6.16 -3.80 -0.36
C TYR A 17 -7.64 -3.57 -0.69
N ASP A 18 -8.47 -3.50 0.34
CA ASP A 18 -9.91 -3.44 0.23
C ASP A 18 -10.42 -2.09 0.74
N LEU A 19 -11.05 -1.34 -0.15
CA LEU A 19 -11.72 -0.09 0.14
C LEU A 19 -12.97 0.04 -0.76
N GLU A 20 -14.04 0.57 -0.18
CA GLU A 20 -15.21 0.99 -0.95
C GLU A 20 -14.87 2.18 -1.86
N GLY A 21 -15.72 2.49 -2.83
CA GLY A 21 -15.46 3.55 -3.81
C GLY A 21 -15.21 4.93 -3.17
N PRO A 22 -14.96 5.96 -3.99
CA PRO A 22 -14.67 7.30 -3.47
C PRO A 22 -15.79 7.80 -2.55
N ALA A 23 -15.51 7.91 -1.26
CA ALA A 23 -16.42 8.46 -0.27
C ALA A 23 -16.43 10.00 -0.28
N GLU A 24 -17.46 10.59 0.31
CA GLU A 24 -17.49 12.02 0.59
C GLU A 24 -16.37 12.41 1.58
N GLN A 25 -15.86 13.63 1.44
CA GLN A 25 -14.75 14.15 2.22
C GLN A 25 -15.10 15.52 2.79
N SER A 26 -14.92 15.69 4.09
CA SER A 26 -15.01 17.02 4.70
C SER A 26 -13.88 17.92 4.23
N ARG A 27 -14.21 19.12 3.76
CA ARG A 27 -13.19 20.09 3.29
C ARG A 27 -12.25 20.51 4.42
N ALA A 28 -12.76 20.57 5.66
CA ALA A 28 -11.97 20.92 6.84
C ALA A 28 -10.94 19.84 7.16
N THR A 29 -11.33 18.56 7.14
CA THR A 29 -10.41 17.44 7.39
C THR A 29 -9.40 17.30 6.27
N VAL A 30 -9.76 17.59 5.01
CA VAL A 30 -8.84 17.62 3.87
C VAL A 30 -7.81 18.72 4.04
N PHE A 31 -8.23 19.93 4.44
CA PHE A 31 -7.33 21.06 4.64
C PHE A 31 -6.33 20.80 5.78
N PHE A 32 -6.81 20.30 6.92
CA PHE A 32 -5.97 20.02 8.10
C PHE A 32 -5.37 18.62 8.10
N ARG A 33 -5.46 17.85 7.01
CA ARG A 33 -5.20 16.41 7.05
C ARG A 33 -3.79 16.05 7.49
N VAL A 34 -2.80 16.77 6.96
CA VAL A 34 -1.39 16.56 7.31
C VAL A 34 -1.17 16.81 8.81
N LEU A 35 -1.79 17.84 9.37
CA LEU A 35 -1.72 18.16 10.81
C LEU A 35 -2.39 17.06 11.66
N LEU A 36 -3.58 16.59 11.25
CA LEU A 36 -4.32 15.54 11.94
C LEU A 36 -3.59 14.19 11.93
N ALA A 37 -2.75 13.94 10.92
CA ALA A 37 -1.93 12.73 10.81
C ALA A 37 -0.66 12.75 11.67
N ILE A 38 -0.21 13.91 12.17
CA ILE A 38 1.04 14.01 12.97
C ILE A 38 1.04 13.08 14.19
N PRO A 39 -0.03 13.02 15.02
CA PRO A 39 -0.06 12.12 16.17
C PRO A 39 0.10 10.65 15.76
N HIS A 40 -0.48 10.24 14.63
CA HIS A 40 -0.30 8.89 14.09
C HIS A 40 1.13 8.61 13.68
N PHE A 41 1.80 9.53 12.99
CA PHE A 41 3.20 9.36 12.62
C PHE A 41 4.09 9.20 13.85
N ILE A 42 3.87 9.98 14.90
CA ILE A 42 4.61 9.87 16.16
C ILE A 42 4.47 8.47 16.75
N VAL A 43 3.24 7.97 16.89
CA VAL A 43 3.01 6.64 17.47
C VAL A 43 3.54 5.53 16.57
N LEU A 44 3.34 5.64 15.25
CA LEU A 44 3.85 4.66 14.29
C LEU A 44 5.37 4.61 14.24
N ILE A 45 6.10 5.68 14.56
CA ILE A 45 7.57 5.62 14.68
C ILE A 45 7.97 4.62 15.77
N PHE A 46 7.34 4.66 16.95
CA PHE A 46 7.62 3.72 18.04
C PHE A 46 7.22 2.29 17.67
N VAL A 47 6.05 2.12 17.06
CA VAL A 47 5.58 0.80 16.59
C VAL A 47 6.50 0.27 15.49
N ALA A 48 6.99 1.13 14.59
CA ALA A 48 7.91 0.77 13.52
C ALA A 48 9.26 0.30 14.06
N ILE A 49 9.78 0.89 15.14
CA ILE A 49 10.98 0.41 15.81
C ILE A 49 10.76 -1.03 16.31
N ALA A 50 9.64 -1.28 17.00
CA ALA A 50 9.28 -2.63 17.44
C ALA A 50 9.09 -3.59 16.24
N ALA A 51 8.48 -3.14 15.15
CA ALA A 51 8.29 -3.91 13.92
C ALA A 51 9.63 -4.27 13.27
N ASN A 52 10.61 -3.38 13.26
CA ASN A 52 11.95 -3.67 12.75
C ASN A 52 12.65 -4.74 13.61
N LEU A 53 12.56 -4.66 14.94
CA LEU A 53 13.13 -5.68 15.82
C LEU A 53 12.45 -7.04 15.62
N ALA A 54 11.11 -7.05 15.53
CA ALA A 54 10.34 -8.25 15.24
C ALA A 54 10.66 -8.83 13.86
N LEU A 55 10.89 -7.97 12.86
CA LEU A 55 11.27 -8.38 11.51
C LEU A 55 12.66 -9.03 11.49
N ILE A 56 13.63 -8.46 12.20
CA ILE A 56 14.98 -9.04 12.31
C ILE A 56 14.89 -10.43 12.98
N ALA A 57 14.19 -10.53 14.12
CA ALA A 57 13.99 -11.81 14.79
C ALA A 57 13.23 -12.83 13.91
N GLY A 58 12.20 -12.36 13.21
CA GLY A 58 11.41 -13.14 12.26
C GLY A 58 12.22 -13.62 11.06
N TRP A 59 13.15 -12.81 10.57
CA TRP A 59 14.02 -13.17 9.46
C TRP A 59 14.93 -14.34 9.82
N PHE A 60 15.59 -14.29 10.99
CA PHE A 60 16.36 -15.42 11.50
C PHE A 60 15.48 -16.66 11.67
N ALA A 61 14.31 -16.53 12.30
CA ALA A 61 13.39 -17.64 12.48
C ALA A 61 12.94 -18.25 11.14
N ALA A 62 12.63 -17.41 10.14
CA ALA A 62 12.19 -17.83 8.81
C ALA A 62 13.30 -18.53 8.01
N LEU A 63 14.57 -18.20 8.20
CA LEU A 63 15.68 -18.93 7.57
C LEU A 63 15.76 -20.39 8.03
N PHE A 64 15.51 -20.64 9.32
CA PHE A 64 15.57 -22.00 9.88
C PHE A 64 14.26 -22.78 9.69
N THR A 65 13.11 -22.10 9.80
CA THR A 65 11.79 -22.75 9.84
C THR A 65 11.03 -22.64 8.52
N GLY A 66 11.44 -21.78 7.59
CA GLY A 66 10.71 -21.51 6.34
C GLY A 66 9.40 -20.75 6.55
N ARG A 67 9.13 -20.19 7.74
CA ARG A 67 7.92 -19.44 8.06
C ARG A 67 8.17 -18.42 9.17
N LEU A 68 7.33 -17.40 9.26
CA LEU A 68 7.37 -16.49 10.42
C LEU A 68 6.73 -17.15 11.65
N PRO A 69 7.28 -16.96 12.86
CA PRO A 69 6.58 -17.28 14.10
C PRO A 69 5.26 -16.51 14.16
N GLN A 70 4.19 -17.17 14.63
CA GLN A 70 2.83 -16.63 14.58
C GLN A 70 2.71 -15.25 15.23
N GLY A 71 3.22 -15.07 16.46
CA GLY A 71 3.15 -13.77 17.13
C GLY A 71 3.88 -12.62 16.41
N ILE A 72 4.96 -12.92 15.68
CA ILE A 72 5.66 -11.93 14.84
C ILE A 72 4.81 -11.62 13.61
N ALA A 73 4.25 -12.65 12.97
CA ALA A 73 3.39 -12.47 11.80
C ALA A 73 2.15 -11.64 12.14
N ASP A 74 1.50 -11.91 13.27
CA ASP A 74 0.32 -11.18 13.75
C ASP A 74 0.66 -9.71 14.03
N PHE A 75 1.76 -9.45 14.74
CA PHE A 75 2.21 -8.09 15.04
C PHE A 75 2.54 -7.29 13.77
N LEU A 76 3.33 -7.86 12.87
CA LEU A 76 3.68 -7.22 11.59
C LEU A 76 2.45 -7.01 10.70
N THR A 77 1.48 -7.93 10.72
CA THR A 77 0.20 -7.78 10.02
C THR A 77 -0.59 -6.60 10.57
N GLY A 78 -0.66 -6.46 11.90
CA GLY A 78 -1.28 -5.32 12.57
C GLY A 78 -0.59 -3.99 12.25
N TYR A 79 0.75 -3.98 12.21
CA TYR A 79 1.54 -2.79 11.84
C TYR A 79 1.29 -2.39 10.37
N LEU A 80 1.30 -3.35 9.46
CA LEU A 80 1.00 -3.11 8.05
C LEU A 80 -0.45 -2.63 7.88
N ALA A 81 -1.41 -3.24 8.57
CA ALA A 81 -2.81 -2.84 8.58
C ALA A 81 -2.98 -1.38 9.02
N TRP A 82 -2.34 -0.99 10.13
CA TRP A 82 -2.38 0.38 10.62
C TRP A 82 -1.71 1.36 9.65
N SER A 83 -0.52 1.02 9.14
CA SER A 83 0.20 1.86 8.18
C SER A 83 -0.63 2.13 6.93
N THR A 84 -1.32 1.13 6.40
CA THR A 84 -2.21 1.31 5.23
C THR A 84 -3.47 2.09 5.56
N ARG A 85 -4.05 1.94 6.76
CA ARG A 85 -5.16 2.81 7.20
C ARG A 85 -4.73 4.28 7.21
N LEU A 86 -3.55 4.57 7.77
CA LEU A 86 -3.01 5.93 7.80
C LEU A 86 -2.69 6.44 6.39
N ASN A 87 -2.04 5.62 5.55
CA ASN A 87 -1.75 6.00 4.17
C ASN A 87 -3.04 6.30 3.40
N SER A 88 -4.08 5.49 3.55
CA SER A 88 -5.37 5.74 2.89
C SER A 88 -6.00 7.07 3.34
N TYR A 89 -5.86 7.42 4.62
CA TYR A 89 -6.30 8.71 5.14
C TYR A 89 -5.50 9.88 4.53
N VAL A 90 -4.17 9.83 4.61
CA VAL A 90 -3.26 10.87 4.09
C VAL A 90 -3.38 11.05 2.57
N TYR A 91 -3.60 9.96 1.84
CA TYR A 91 -3.78 9.95 0.38
C TYR A 91 -5.20 10.35 -0.06
N LEU A 92 -6.03 10.85 0.87
CA LEU A 92 -7.37 11.39 0.60
C LEU A 92 -8.36 10.34 0.06
N MET A 93 -8.15 9.07 0.39
CA MET A 93 -9.05 7.99 -0.01
C MET A 93 -10.27 7.84 0.92
N ILE A 94 -10.10 8.20 2.19
CA ILE A 94 -11.13 8.06 3.24
C ILE A 94 -11.12 9.29 4.15
N ASP A 95 -12.31 9.68 4.64
CA ASP A 95 -12.47 10.83 5.54
C ASP A 95 -12.39 10.43 7.02
N ASP A 96 -12.77 9.19 7.33
CA ASP A 96 -12.75 8.66 8.70
C ASP A 96 -11.33 8.70 9.28
N TYR A 97 -11.24 9.19 10.51
CA TYR A 97 -9.97 9.27 11.23
C TYR A 97 -9.52 7.86 11.67
N PRO A 98 -8.29 7.43 11.34
CA PRO A 98 -7.89 6.05 11.59
C PRO A 98 -7.71 5.78 13.09
N PRO A 99 -8.14 4.60 13.59
CA PRO A 99 -7.92 4.24 15.00
C PRO A 99 -6.43 3.97 15.28
N PHE A 100 -5.99 4.33 16.50
CA PHE A 100 -4.65 4.01 17.01
C PHE A 100 -4.57 2.57 17.50
N SER A 101 -4.70 1.63 16.57
CA SER A 101 -4.75 0.21 16.88
C SER A 101 -4.10 -0.60 15.78
N LEU A 102 -3.53 -1.74 16.17
CA LEU A 102 -3.07 -2.79 15.26
C LEU A 102 -4.27 -3.55 14.66
N GLU A 103 -5.32 -3.74 15.46
CA GLU A 103 -6.55 -4.43 15.08
C GLU A 103 -7.70 -3.43 14.91
N ALA A 104 -8.33 -3.42 13.73
CA ALA A 104 -9.54 -2.62 13.51
C ALA A 104 -10.42 -3.26 12.43
N HIS A 105 -11.19 -4.27 12.83
CA HIS A 105 -12.05 -5.05 11.92
C HIS A 105 -13.24 -4.25 11.37
N ALA A 106 -13.70 -3.23 12.10
CA ALA A 106 -14.83 -2.37 11.72
C ALA A 106 -14.44 -1.14 10.89
N TYR A 107 -13.17 -0.98 10.52
CA TYR A 107 -12.71 0.16 9.74
C TYR A 107 -12.84 -0.10 8.22
N PRO A 108 -13.20 0.89 7.39
CA PRO A 108 -13.49 0.64 5.97
C PRO A 108 -12.29 0.19 5.14
N VAL A 109 -11.08 0.62 5.52
CA VAL A 109 -9.83 0.15 4.89
C VAL A 109 -9.43 -1.19 5.51
N ARG A 110 -9.46 -2.25 4.70
CA ARG A 110 -9.03 -3.59 5.10
C ARG A 110 -7.86 -4.07 4.27
N ILE A 111 -7.00 -4.85 4.91
CA ILE A 111 -5.97 -5.62 4.21
C ILE A 111 -6.18 -7.07 4.55
N GLU A 112 -6.27 -7.89 3.52
CA GLU A 112 -6.11 -9.32 3.69
C GLU A 112 -4.64 -9.63 3.44
N VAL A 113 -4.00 -10.31 4.39
CA VAL A 113 -2.68 -10.92 4.21
C VAL A 113 -2.74 -12.37 4.67
N ARG A 114 -2.07 -13.27 3.96
CA ARG A 114 -2.00 -14.70 4.28
C ARG A 114 -0.53 -15.10 4.41
N PRO A 115 0.06 -15.02 5.61
CA PRO A 115 1.39 -15.55 5.86
C PRO A 115 1.43 -17.03 5.47
N GLY A 116 2.27 -17.36 4.50
CA GLY A 116 2.42 -18.71 3.96
C GLY A 116 3.81 -19.25 4.17
N GLU A 117 4.09 -20.39 3.55
CA GLU A 117 5.45 -20.93 3.50
C GLU A 117 6.38 -20.01 2.69
N LEU A 118 7.59 -19.84 3.19
CA LEU A 118 8.63 -19.00 2.62
C LEU A 118 9.77 -19.88 2.13
N ASN A 119 10.20 -19.65 0.89
CA ASN A 119 11.45 -20.23 0.39
C ASN A 119 12.63 -19.55 1.12
N ARG A 120 13.44 -20.35 1.82
CA ARG A 120 14.59 -19.87 2.62
C ARG A 120 15.60 -19.09 1.78
N LEU A 121 15.88 -19.53 0.55
CA LEU A 121 16.76 -18.78 -0.37
C LEU A 121 16.11 -17.45 -0.76
N ALA A 122 14.81 -17.44 -0.99
CA ALA A 122 14.08 -16.20 -1.26
C ALA A 122 13.99 -15.26 -0.05
N VAL A 123 14.11 -15.78 1.19
CA VAL A 123 14.25 -14.97 2.42
C VAL A 123 15.65 -14.37 2.51
N LEU A 124 16.70 -15.16 2.25
CA LEU A 124 18.09 -14.69 2.27
C LEU A 124 18.36 -13.63 1.20
N PHE A 125 17.91 -13.88 -0.04
CA PHE A 125 18.08 -12.95 -1.16
C PHE A 125 16.97 -11.91 -1.28
N ARG A 126 16.03 -11.85 -0.32
CA ARG A 126 14.88 -10.94 -0.38
C ARG A 126 15.31 -9.49 -0.56
N ILE A 127 16.37 -9.06 0.11
CA ILE A 127 16.90 -7.69 0.04
C ILE A 127 17.27 -7.32 -1.42
N PHE A 128 17.88 -8.24 -2.16
CA PHE A 128 18.21 -8.03 -3.58
C PHE A 128 16.97 -8.06 -4.47
N LEU A 129 16.05 -9.00 -4.21
CA LEU A 129 14.77 -9.09 -4.92
C LEU A 129 13.92 -7.82 -4.71
N MET A 130 14.04 -7.16 -3.57
CA MET A 130 13.34 -5.91 -3.27
C MET A 130 13.84 -4.74 -4.10
N ILE A 131 15.06 -4.75 -4.64
CA ILE A 131 15.65 -3.58 -5.32
C ILE A 131 14.76 -3.08 -6.48
N PRO A 132 14.34 -3.93 -7.45
CA PRO A 132 13.44 -3.47 -8.51
C PRO A 132 12.09 -2.96 -7.98
N ALA A 133 11.53 -3.62 -6.97
CA ALA A 133 10.25 -3.21 -6.39
C ALA A 133 10.35 -1.88 -5.64
N VAL A 134 11.45 -1.64 -4.93
CA VAL A 134 11.75 -0.36 -4.27
C VAL A 134 11.88 0.75 -5.30
N ILE A 135 12.51 0.50 -6.46
CA ILE A 135 12.62 1.50 -7.52
C ILE A 135 11.23 1.88 -8.05
N VAL A 136 10.39 0.88 -8.37
CA VAL A 136 9.01 1.14 -8.82
C VAL A 136 8.22 1.90 -7.75
N LEU A 137 8.34 1.49 -6.48
CA LEU A 137 7.66 2.15 -5.37
C LEU A 137 8.08 3.62 -5.25
N ASN A 138 9.38 3.91 -5.24
CA ASN A 138 9.89 5.29 -5.11
C ASN A 138 9.47 6.14 -6.31
N VAL A 139 9.60 5.63 -7.54
CA VAL A 139 9.18 6.34 -8.74
C VAL A 139 7.70 6.70 -8.67
N VAL A 140 6.82 5.73 -8.39
CA VAL A 140 5.38 5.99 -8.34
C VAL A 140 5.00 6.89 -7.16
N ALA A 141 5.63 6.71 -6.00
CA ALA A 141 5.38 7.52 -4.82
C ALA A 141 5.82 8.98 -5.01
N SER A 142 7.02 9.22 -5.57
CA SER A 142 7.51 10.56 -5.90
C SER A 142 6.61 11.24 -6.94
N GLY A 143 6.16 10.49 -7.95
CA GLY A 143 5.20 10.99 -8.93
C GLY A 143 3.86 11.41 -8.35
N TRP A 144 3.32 10.58 -7.45
CA TRP A 144 2.10 10.91 -6.72
C TRP A 144 2.32 12.12 -5.82
N ALA A 145 3.45 12.19 -5.11
CA ALA A 145 3.79 13.32 -4.23
C ALA A 145 3.92 14.63 -5.02
N PHE A 146 4.54 14.60 -6.20
CA PHE A 146 4.63 15.75 -7.10
C PHE A 146 3.23 16.21 -7.55
N ALA A 147 2.33 15.28 -7.86
CA ALA A 147 0.93 15.59 -8.17
C ALA A 147 0.10 15.95 -6.92
N GLY A 148 0.62 15.75 -5.71
CA GLY A 148 -0.11 15.79 -4.44
C GLY A 148 -0.78 17.13 -4.17
N PHE A 149 -0.14 18.26 -4.52
CA PHE A 149 -0.74 19.59 -4.36
C PHE A 149 -1.99 19.75 -5.24
N VAL A 150 -1.93 19.26 -6.49
CA VAL A 150 -3.07 19.30 -7.43
C VAL A 150 -4.17 18.37 -6.95
N ILE A 151 -3.83 17.16 -6.51
CA ILE A 151 -4.79 16.18 -5.97
C ILE A 151 -5.50 16.78 -4.74
N TRP A 152 -4.73 17.33 -3.81
CA TRP A 152 -5.25 17.99 -2.61
C TRP A 152 -6.22 19.11 -2.96
N LEU A 153 -5.86 19.99 -3.90
CA LEU A 153 -6.73 21.10 -4.34
C LEU A 153 -8.02 20.58 -4.99
N VAL A 154 -7.91 19.59 -5.87
CA VAL A 154 -9.07 18.98 -6.55
C VAL A 154 -10.04 18.37 -5.55
N VAL A 155 -9.53 17.62 -4.55
CA VAL A 155 -10.35 17.00 -3.51
C VAL A 155 -10.95 18.05 -2.59
N LEU A 156 -10.18 19.09 -2.21
CA LEU A 156 -10.66 20.19 -1.37
C LEU A 156 -11.84 20.92 -2.01
N VAL A 157 -11.76 21.20 -3.31
CA VAL A 157 -12.84 21.89 -4.06
C VAL A 157 -14.04 20.96 -4.26
N LYS A 158 -13.81 19.72 -4.71
CA LYS A 158 -14.88 18.78 -5.05
C LYS A 158 -15.54 18.13 -3.85
N GLY A 159 -14.89 18.09 -2.68
CA GLY A 159 -15.35 17.36 -1.49
C GLY A 159 -15.40 15.83 -1.68
N ARG A 160 -14.76 15.30 -2.73
CA ARG A 160 -14.64 13.86 -3.02
C ARG A 160 -13.53 13.62 -4.03
N MET A 161 -12.96 12.42 -4.01
CA MET A 161 -11.93 12.02 -4.98
C MET A 161 -12.57 11.68 -6.33
N PRO A 162 -12.12 12.29 -7.45
CA PRO A 162 -12.55 11.86 -8.78
C PRO A 162 -12.19 10.39 -9.03
N GLN A 163 -13.09 9.66 -9.71
CA GLN A 163 -12.95 8.22 -9.92
C GLN A 163 -11.58 7.81 -10.48
N ALA A 164 -11.08 8.54 -11.50
CA ALA A 164 -9.79 8.23 -12.11
C ALA A 164 -8.59 8.42 -11.14
N LEU A 165 -8.66 9.45 -10.28
CA LEU A 165 -7.64 9.68 -9.24
C LEU A 165 -7.74 8.64 -8.13
N PHE A 166 -8.95 8.24 -7.76
CA PHE A 166 -9.19 7.17 -6.79
C PHE A 166 -8.59 5.85 -7.27
N GLU A 167 -8.89 5.41 -8.50
CA GLU A 167 -8.37 4.18 -9.08
C GLU A 167 -6.83 4.21 -9.18
N ALA A 168 -6.27 5.31 -9.69
CA ALA A 168 -4.82 5.47 -9.80
C ALA A 168 -4.14 5.46 -8.42
N THR A 169 -4.72 6.12 -7.42
CA THR A 169 -4.17 6.17 -6.06
C THR A 169 -4.33 4.83 -5.34
N ALA A 170 -5.46 4.14 -5.53
CA ALA A 170 -5.69 2.79 -5.03
C ALA A 170 -4.64 1.81 -5.60
N ALA A 171 -4.25 1.96 -6.87
CA ALA A 171 -3.17 1.18 -7.46
C ALA A 171 -1.82 1.43 -6.77
N VAL A 172 -1.48 2.69 -6.46
CA VAL A 172 -0.26 3.04 -5.70
C VAL A 172 -0.29 2.42 -4.30
N LEU A 173 -1.37 2.59 -3.56
CA LEU A 173 -1.52 2.08 -2.19
C LEU A 173 -1.53 0.55 -2.15
N ARG A 174 -2.13 -0.09 -3.14
CA ARG A 174 -2.11 -1.55 -3.31
C ARG A 174 -0.69 -2.05 -3.57
N TYR A 175 0.05 -1.40 -4.48
CA TYR A 175 1.44 -1.75 -4.72
C TYR A 175 2.31 -1.57 -3.46
N THR A 176 2.12 -0.45 -2.76
CA THR A 176 2.79 -0.15 -1.48
C THR A 176 2.50 -1.20 -0.41
N THR A 177 1.23 -1.61 -0.28
CA THR A 177 0.80 -2.64 0.67
C THR A 177 1.39 -4.01 0.32
N ARG A 178 1.37 -4.39 -0.97
CA ARG A 178 2.00 -5.64 -1.45
C ARG A 178 3.50 -5.63 -1.22
N PHE A 179 4.17 -4.52 -1.47
CA PHE A 179 5.59 -4.34 -1.18
C PHE A 179 5.87 -4.48 0.31
N GLY A 180 5.07 -3.84 1.18
CA GLY A 180 5.19 -3.95 2.63
C GLY A 180 5.02 -5.39 3.13
N ALA A 181 3.99 -6.09 2.66
CA ALA A 181 3.76 -7.50 2.98
C ALA A 181 4.91 -8.40 2.51
N TYR A 182 5.44 -8.16 1.31
CA TYR A 182 6.62 -8.87 0.81
C TYR A 182 7.86 -8.55 1.66
N GLY A 183 8.17 -7.29 1.91
CA GLY A 183 9.33 -6.89 2.72
C GLY A 183 9.29 -7.45 4.14
N MET A 184 8.10 -7.48 4.74
CA MET A 184 7.88 -8.02 6.10
C MET A 184 7.72 -9.54 6.16
N MET A 185 7.87 -10.24 5.03
CA MET A 185 7.71 -11.71 4.93
C MET A 185 6.30 -12.23 5.29
N LEU A 186 5.30 -11.36 5.22
CA LEU A 186 3.89 -11.73 5.37
C LEU A 186 3.30 -12.31 4.07
N SER A 187 4.02 -12.19 2.96
CA SER A 187 3.71 -12.84 1.70
C SER A 187 4.99 -13.30 1.00
N SER A 188 4.90 -14.43 0.29
CA SER A 188 5.92 -14.89 -0.67
C SER A 188 5.77 -14.20 -2.02
N ALA A 189 4.60 -13.68 -2.35
CA ALA A 189 4.27 -13.17 -3.67
C ALA A 189 4.97 -11.84 -3.95
N TYR A 190 5.70 -11.79 -5.06
CA TYR A 190 6.40 -10.58 -5.49
C TYR A 190 5.41 -9.45 -5.81
N PRO A 191 5.67 -8.19 -5.38
CA PRO A 191 4.75 -7.08 -5.62
C PRO A 191 4.61 -6.80 -7.12
N LYS A 192 3.42 -7.11 -7.65
CA LYS A 192 3.03 -6.92 -9.06
C LYS A 192 1.64 -6.32 -9.19
N GLY A 193 1.23 -6.02 -10.43
CA GLY A 193 -0.12 -5.52 -10.73
C GLY A 193 -0.31 -4.03 -10.41
N LEU A 194 0.68 -3.19 -10.70
CA LEU A 194 0.54 -1.74 -10.56
C LEU A 194 -0.58 -1.18 -11.45
N PHE A 195 -0.84 -1.78 -12.61
CA PHE A 195 -1.87 -1.31 -13.57
C PHE A 195 -3.26 -1.95 -13.36
N GLY A 196 -3.56 -2.38 -12.14
CA GLY A 196 -4.82 -3.05 -11.82
C GLY A 196 -4.80 -4.55 -12.13
N ASP A 197 -5.97 -5.15 -12.03
CA ASP A 197 -6.27 -6.54 -12.38
C ASP A 197 -6.96 -6.59 -13.74
N GLU A 198 -6.98 -7.77 -14.35
CA GLU A 198 -7.67 -7.98 -15.62
C GLU A 198 -9.19 -7.91 -15.45
N GLU A 199 -9.88 -7.42 -16.47
CA GLU A 199 -11.34 -7.44 -16.52
C GLU A 199 -11.84 -8.89 -16.45
N GLY A 200 -12.71 -9.19 -15.49
CA GLY A 200 -13.23 -10.55 -15.30
C GLY A 200 -12.38 -11.46 -14.40
N SER A 201 -11.33 -10.95 -13.76
CA SER A 201 -10.48 -11.68 -12.79
C SER A 201 -11.24 -12.26 -11.57
N GLY A 202 -12.49 -11.88 -11.37
CA GLY A 202 -13.37 -12.47 -10.36
C GLY A 202 -14.60 -11.62 -10.07
N PRO A 203 -15.49 -12.09 -9.18
CA PRO A 203 -16.63 -11.29 -8.75
C PRO A 203 -16.13 -10.04 -8.02
N ARG A 204 -16.70 -8.88 -8.37
CA ARG A 204 -16.40 -7.62 -7.71
C ARG A 204 -17.00 -7.62 -6.30
N VAL A 205 -16.14 -7.70 -5.30
CA VAL A 205 -16.52 -7.62 -3.88
C VAL A 205 -16.57 -6.15 -3.43
N THR A 206 -15.56 -5.37 -3.83
CA THR A 206 -15.46 -3.93 -3.54
C THR A 206 -14.83 -3.19 -4.72
N SER A 207 -14.75 -1.86 -4.65
CA SER A 207 -14.21 -1.04 -5.73
C SER A 207 -12.73 -1.31 -6.02
N THR A 208 -11.98 -1.86 -5.07
CA THR A 208 -10.56 -2.21 -5.23
C THR A 208 -10.32 -3.72 -5.36
N ARG A 209 -11.38 -4.55 -5.44
CA ARG A 209 -11.29 -6.01 -5.50
C ARG A 209 -12.33 -6.63 -6.46
N PRO A 210 -11.97 -6.93 -7.72
CA PRO A 210 -10.69 -6.60 -8.37
C PRO A 210 -10.58 -5.10 -8.71
N LEU A 211 -9.37 -4.55 -8.69
CA LEU A 211 -9.11 -3.16 -9.06
C LEU A 211 -8.87 -3.09 -10.57
N VAL A 212 -9.91 -2.79 -11.33
CA VAL A 212 -9.82 -2.57 -12.78
C VAL A 212 -9.64 -1.08 -13.04
N LEU A 213 -8.54 -0.69 -13.70
CA LEU A 213 -8.26 0.72 -14.02
C LEU A 213 -8.94 1.13 -15.32
N GLY A 214 -9.79 2.15 -15.26
CA GLY A 214 -10.27 2.81 -16.47
C GLY A 214 -9.14 3.49 -17.26
N PRO A 215 -9.36 3.82 -18.55
CA PRO A 215 -8.38 4.53 -19.37
C PRO A 215 -7.81 5.81 -18.71
N PRO A 216 -8.61 6.72 -18.11
CA PRO A 216 -8.06 7.91 -17.48
C PRO A 216 -7.22 7.60 -16.22
N ALA A 217 -7.58 6.57 -15.46
CA ALA A 217 -6.81 6.14 -14.29
C ALA A 217 -5.45 5.56 -14.70
N ARG A 218 -5.42 4.75 -15.77
CA ARG A 218 -4.18 4.22 -16.35
C ARG A 218 -3.23 5.34 -16.79
N ASN A 219 -3.76 6.37 -17.45
CA ASN A 219 -2.97 7.53 -17.84
C ASN A 219 -2.40 8.29 -16.64
N LEU A 220 -3.15 8.38 -15.53
CA LEU A 220 -2.66 8.98 -14.30
C LEU A 220 -1.53 8.16 -13.65
N VAL A 221 -1.62 6.83 -13.65
CA VAL A 221 -0.53 5.97 -13.17
C VAL A 221 0.74 6.18 -14.02
N ILE A 222 0.60 6.26 -15.35
CA ILE A 222 1.72 6.58 -16.25
C ILE A 222 2.28 7.96 -15.92
N LEU A 223 1.42 8.96 -15.71
CA LEU A 223 1.83 10.31 -15.34
C LEU A 223 2.62 10.31 -14.02
N PHE A 224 2.18 9.56 -13.00
CA PHE A 224 2.95 9.42 -11.76
C PHE A 224 4.33 8.81 -12.04
N ILE A 225 4.42 7.76 -12.86
CA ILE A 225 5.73 7.19 -13.21
C ILE A 225 6.63 8.24 -13.87
N VAL A 226 6.13 8.97 -14.87
CA VAL A 226 6.89 10.00 -15.58
C VAL A 226 7.35 11.11 -14.64
N LEU A 227 6.44 11.66 -13.84
CA LEU A 227 6.75 12.70 -12.86
C LEU A 227 7.77 12.21 -11.82
N GLY A 228 7.65 10.96 -11.38
CA GLY A 228 8.56 10.35 -10.43
C GLY A 228 9.98 10.18 -10.96
N VAL A 229 10.12 9.73 -12.21
CA VAL A 229 11.42 9.63 -12.89
C VAL A 229 12.03 11.02 -13.04
N LEU A 230 11.25 12.01 -13.48
CA LEU A 230 11.73 13.39 -13.62
C LEU A 230 12.17 14.00 -12.29
N SER A 231 11.40 13.80 -11.22
CA SER A 231 11.77 14.24 -9.86
C SER A 231 13.07 13.58 -9.41
N THR A 232 13.21 12.27 -9.62
CA THR A 232 14.43 11.53 -9.23
C THR A 232 15.65 12.03 -9.98
N ILE A 233 15.53 12.34 -11.27
CA ILE A 233 16.61 12.91 -12.07
C ILE A 233 16.98 14.31 -11.57
N TYR A 234 15.99 15.15 -11.28
CA TYR A 234 16.19 16.51 -10.75
C TYR A 234 16.92 16.51 -9.40
N ASP A 235 16.46 15.67 -8.46
CA ASP A 235 17.06 15.55 -7.14
C ASP A 235 18.53 15.08 -7.24
N ASN A 236 18.80 14.09 -8.08
CA ASN A 236 20.17 13.63 -8.33
C ASN A 236 21.03 14.74 -8.93
N TYR A 237 20.53 15.45 -9.94
CA TYR A 237 21.26 16.56 -10.58
C TYR A 237 21.60 17.67 -9.58
N SER A 238 20.64 18.07 -8.74
CA SER A 238 20.85 19.10 -7.73
C SER A 238 21.90 18.71 -6.68
N ARG A 239 21.96 17.42 -6.30
CA ARG A 239 22.95 16.89 -5.35
C ARG A 239 24.38 16.90 -5.86
N PHE A 240 24.60 16.89 -7.18
CA PHE A 240 25.94 16.96 -7.77
C PHE A 240 26.48 18.39 -7.92
N GLN A 241 25.62 19.41 -7.78
CA GLN A 241 26.00 20.81 -7.95
C GLN A 241 26.14 21.60 -6.63
N GLY A 242 25.71 21.03 -5.50
CA GLY A 242 25.90 21.60 -4.16
C GLY A 242 26.97 20.84 -3.39
#